data_AF-A0A1T4U3Z7-F1
#
_entry.id   AF-A0A1T4U3Z7-F1
#
_cell.length_a   1.000
_cell.length_b   1.000
_cell.length_c   1.000
_cell.angle_alpha   90.00
_cell.angle_beta   90.00
_cell.angle_gamma   90.00
#
_symmetry.space_group_name_H-M   'P 1'
#
loop_
_entity.id
_entity.type
_entity.pdbx_description
1 polymer ?
#
loop_
_entity_poly.entity_id
_entity_poly.type
_entity_poly.pdbx_seq_one_letter_code
_entity_poly.pdbx_strand_id
1 'polypeptide(L)'
;MKVIKIIGGVFVSLLLVLGALIFLMPAPEKPVPTGEHSIGISEFDVRNGKVWVSVTAWYPAKASEGESFPYMATYLAEALSQQQGLPAALLEDNRPSHAIMDADAMEGKYPVLLFNHGFGSFATQNLTQMEELASQGYIVLSLSHPTHSLVTKSQDDDLVYQSNPLNQEDIAQSIEIGDRTSEAMRASQSVEQWIAAAASLETGLFKSMPAIIQQWVSNNELVLNALSSLAVTHPDLPFSAQLDLARIGVFGHSFGGSVAAHLAFNNPQIKAALSMDSYIYPSSVQAAGTDIKSRAPICVFTAIPALRQRKRAWPG
;
A
#
# COMPACT_ATOMS: atom_id res chain seq x y z
N MET A 1 -10.09 -37.87 36.67
CA MET A 1 -9.39 -38.17 35.40
C MET A 1 -10.31 -38.37 34.19
N LYS A 2 -11.39 -39.18 34.23
CA LYS A 2 -12.27 -39.40 33.06
C LYS A 2 -13.02 -38.14 32.59
N VAL A 3 -13.53 -37.31 33.51
CA VAL A 3 -14.28 -36.08 33.19
C VAL A 3 -13.42 -35.02 32.49
N ILE A 4 -12.17 -34.85 32.91
CA ILE A 4 -11.21 -33.90 32.29
C ILE A 4 -10.87 -34.32 30.84
N LYS A 5 -10.76 -35.64 30.57
CA LYS A 5 -10.55 -36.16 29.21
C LYS A 5 -11.76 -35.93 28.30
N ILE A 6 -12.97 -36.03 28.83
CA ILE A 6 -14.22 -35.79 28.09
C ILE A 6 -14.36 -34.29 27.76
N ILE A 7 -14.12 -33.41 28.74
CA ILE A 7 -14.15 -31.95 28.53
C ILE A 7 -13.08 -31.52 27.52
N GLY A 8 -11.87 -32.06 27.62
CA GLY A 8 -10.80 -31.82 26.64
C GLY A 8 -11.17 -32.30 25.23
N GLY A 9 -11.79 -33.47 25.11
CA GLY A 9 -12.24 -34.01 23.82
C GLY A 9 -13.35 -33.17 23.17
N VAL A 10 -14.31 -32.69 23.96
CA VAL A 10 -15.40 -31.81 23.48
C VAL A 10 -14.83 -30.45 23.04
N PHE A 11 -13.89 -29.88 23.79
CA PHE A 11 -13.25 -28.62 23.44
C PHE A 11 -12.44 -28.71 22.14
N VAL A 12 -11.64 -29.77 21.97
CA VAL A 12 -10.90 -30.01 20.72
C VAL A 12 -11.86 -30.22 19.54
N SER A 13 -12.94 -30.97 19.73
CA SER A 13 -13.94 -31.19 18.69
C SER A 13 -14.63 -29.89 18.29
N LEU A 14 -14.95 -29.01 19.24
CA LEU A 14 -15.53 -27.70 18.98
C LEU A 14 -14.56 -26.79 18.21
N LEU A 15 -13.27 -26.79 18.57
CA LEU A 15 -12.25 -26.05 17.83
C LEU A 15 -12.07 -26.58 16.39
N LEU A 16 -12.13 -27.89 16.19
CA LEU A 16 -12.07 -28.49 14.85
C LEU A 16 -13.32 -28.13 14.01
N VAL A 17 -14.51 -28.11 14.63
CA VAL A 17 -15.75 -27.69 13.96
C VAL A 17 -15.73 -26.19 13.64
N LEU A 18 -15.26 -25.35 14.55
CA LEU A 18 -15.09 -23.91 14.32
C LEU A 18 -14.04 -23.63 13.24
N GLY A 19 -12.92 -24.36 13.25
CA GLY A 19 -11.91 -24.30 12.19
C GLY A 19 -12.48 -24.75 10.84
N ALA A 20 -13.25 -25.83 10.80
CA ALA A 20 -13.91 -26.31 9.58
C ALA A 20 -14.99 -25.33 9.08
N LEU A 21 -15.71 -24.65 9.99
CA LEU A 21 -16.70 -23.64 9.64
C LEU A 21 -16.09 -22.45 8.89
N ILE A 22 -14.84 -22.07 9.21
CA ILE A 22 -14.12 -21.01 8.47
C ILE A 22 -13.92 -21.42 6.99
N PHE A 23 -13.62 -22.70 6.72
CA PHE A 23 -13.48 -23.22 5.35
C PHE A 23 -14.83 -23.47 4.64
N LEU A 24 -15.94 -23.50 5.39
CA LEU A 24 -17.30 -23.67 4.85
C LEU A 24 -18.00 -22.34 4.57
N MET A 25 -17.50 -21.21 5.09
CA MET A 25 -18.04 -19.89 4.75
C MET A 25 -17.65 -19.54 3.31
N PRO A 26 -18.60 -19.09 2.47
CA PRO A 26 -18.27 -18.63 1.13
C PRO A 26 -17.32 -17.44 1.26
N ALA A 27 -16.24 -17.47 0.48
CA ALA A 27 -15.31 -16.34 0.42
C ALA A 27 -16.08 -15.08 -0.01
N PRO A 28 -15.77 -13.90 0.56
CA PRO A 28 -16.46 -12.67 0.20
C PRO A 28 -16.35 -12.40 -1.30
N GLU A 29 -17.43 -11.90 -1.90
CA GLU A 29 -17.46 -11.50 -3.31
C GLU A 29 -16.41 -10.43 -3.57
N LYS A 30 -15.72 -10.55 -4.71
CA LYS A 30 -14.74 -9.57 -5.14
C LYS A 30 -15.45 -8.39 -5.78
N PRO A 31 -15.11 -7.14 -5.43
CA PRO A 31 -15.60 -5.97 -6.16
C PRO A 31 -15.25 -6.09 -7.64
N VAL A 32 -16.24 -5.94 -8.50
CA VAL A 32 -16.03 -5.92 -9.95
C VAL A 32 -15.65 -4.50 -10.37
N PRO A 33 -14.56 -4.32 -11.12
CA PRO A 33 -14.19 -3.01 -11.66
C PRO A 33 -15.33 -2.40 -12.48
N THR A 34 -15.57 -1.11 -12.30
CA THR A 34 -16.74 -0.42 -12.87
C THR A 34 -16.41 0.44 -14.09
N GLY A 35 -15.14 0.58 -14.43
CA GLY A 35 -14.68 1.36 -15.58
C GLY A 35 -14.87 0.66 -16.93
N GLU A 36 -14.55 1.38 -18.00
CA GLU A 36 -14.80 0.96 -19.38
C GLU A 36 -13.70 0.05 -19.95
N HIS A 37 -12.52 0.00 -19.32
CA HIS A 37 -11.37 -0.73 -19.84
C HIS A 37 -11.23 -2.12 -19.20
N SER A 38 -10.84 -3.10 -20.02
CA SER A 38 -10.21 -4.32 -19.51
C SER A 38 -8.87 -3.98 -18.88
N ILE A 39 -8.36 -4.85 -18.01
CA ILE A 39 -7.19 -4.54 -17.18
C ILE A 39 -6.06 -5.49 -17.53
N GLY A 40 -4.90 -4.92 -17.86
CA GLY A 40 -3.64 -5.64 -17.95
C GLY A 40 -2.84 -5.47 -16.67
N ILE A 41 -1.98 -6.44 -16.38
CA ILE A 41 -1.02 -6.36 -15.27
C ILE A 41 0.36 -6.87 -15.72
N SER A 42 1.41 -6.16 -15.34
CA SER A 42 2.80 -6.55 -15.63
C SER A 42 3.68 -6.22 -14.43
N GLU A 43 4.71 -7.02 -14.19
CA GLU A 43 5.71 -6.78 -13.14
C GLU A 43 7.07 -6.50 -13.78
N PHE A 44 7.84 -5.56 -13.23
CA PHE A 44 9.18 -5.22 -13.72
C PHE A 44 10.05 -4.59 -12.64
N ASP A 45 11.37 -4.61 -12.84
CA ASP A 45 12.34 -4.01 -11.92
C ASP A 45 12.92 -2.71 -12.49
N VAL A 46 12.91 -1.63 -11.72
CA VAL A 46 13.72 -0.44 -12.00
C VAL A 46 15.00 -0.51 -11.18
N ARG A 47 16.17 -0.40 -11.83
CA ARG A 47 17.48 -0.57 -11.19
C ARG A 47 18.40 0.64 -11.36
N ASN A 48 19.17 0.94 -10.32
CA ASN A 48 20.32 1.85 -10.34
C ASN A 48 21.45 1.26 -9.47
N GLY A 49 22.39 0.57 -10.13
CA GLY A 49 23.44 -0.18 -9.45
C GLY A 49 22.87 -1.31 -8.60
N LYS A 50 23.12 -1.26 -7.28
CA LYS A 50 22.60 -2.26 -6.32
C LYS A 50 21.20 -1.92 -5.80
N VAL A 51 20.72 -0.70 -6.03
CA VAL A 51 19.39 -0.27 -5.62
C VAL A 51 18.42 -0.67 -6.72
N TRP A 52 17.32 -1.32 -6.33
CA TRP A 52 16.28 -1.73 -7.25
C TRP A 52 14.91 -1.62 -6.58
N VAL A 53 13.88 -1.50 -7.41
CA VAL A 53 12.48 -1.42 -7.01
C VAL A 53 11.68 -2.31 -7.95
N SER A 54 11.01 -3.33 -7.41
CA SER A 54 10.01 -4.09 -8.16
C SER A 54 8.70 -3.32 -8.19
N VAL A 55 8.11 -3.24 -9.38
CA VAL A 55 6.89 -2.49 -9.66
C VAL A 55 5.86 -3.45 -10.25
N THR A 56 4.68 -3.50 -9.64
CA THR A 56 3.50 -4.15 -10.22
C THR A 56 2.63 -3.06 -10.86
N ALA A 57 2.45 -3.13 -12.17
CA ALA A 57 1.70 -2.16 -12.94
C ALA A 57 0.33 -2.69 -13.37
N TRP A 58 -0.74 -1.97 -13.07
CA TRP A 58 -2.06 -2.18 -13.67
C TRP A 58 -2.33 -1.08 -14.70
N TYR A 59 -2.89 -1.45 -15.84
CA TYR A 59 -3.10 -0.50 -16.95
C TYR A 59 -4.33 -0.85 -17.79
N PRO A 60 -4.91 0.14 -18.51
CA PRO A 60 -5.97 -0.11 -19.47
C PRO A 60 -5.46 -1.03 -20.59
N ALA A 61 -6.16 -2.14 -20.81
CA ALA A 61 -5.81 -3.15 -21.79
C ALA A 61 -6.95 -3.41 -22.78
N LYS A 62 -6.59 -4.01 -23.91
CA LYS A 62 -7.56 -4.61 -24.83
C LYS A 62 -8.16 -5.84 -24.16
N ALA A 63 -9.43 -6.11 -24.41
CA ALA A 63 -10.06 -7.34 -23.94
C ALA A 63 -9.35 -8.55 -24.59
N SER A 64 -8.86 -9.47 -23.77
CA SER A 64 -8.19 -10.70 -24.20
C SER A 64 -8.47 -11.83 -23.23
N GLU A 65 -8.30 -13.06 -23.72
CA GLU A 65 -8.17 -14.24 -22.86
C GLU A 65 -6.70 -14.39 -22.46
N GLY A 66 -6.44 -14.91 -21.27
CA GLY A 66 -5.08 -15.12 -20.78
C GLY A 66 -5.06 -15.58 -19.32
N GLU A 67 -3.84 -15.70 -18.77
CA GLU A 67 -3.65 -16.00 -17.36
C GLU A 67 -4.03 -14.79 -16.52
N SER A 68 -4.96 -14.99 -15.57
CA SER A 68 -5.32 -13.97 -14.60
C SER A 68 -4.32 -13.96 -13.44
N PHE A 69 -4.00 -12.78 -12.96
CA PHE A 69 -3.13 -12.67 -11.79
C PHE A 69 -3.83 -13.22 -10.52
N PRO A 70 -3.12 -13.93 -9.63
CA PRO A 70 -3.72 -14.44 -8.41
C PRO A 70 -4.04 -13.30 -7.44
N TYR A 71 -5.13 -13.43 -6.68
CA TYR A 71 -5.48 -12.42 -5.68
C TYR A 71 -4.49 -12.37 -4.51
N MET A 72 -3.95 -13.54 -4.14
CA MET A 72 -2.83 -13.68 -3.23
C MET A 72 -1.86 -14.71 -3.81
N ALA A 73 -0.64 -14.29 -4.12
CA ALA A 73 0.41 -15.21 -4.56
C ALA A 73 0.89 -16.10 -3.41
N THR A 74 1.30 -17.33 -3.71
CA THR A 74 1.75 -18.32 -2.70
C THR A 74 2.87 -17.78 -1.81
N TYR A 75 3.89 -17.14 -2.39
CA TYR A 75 5.02 -16.60 -1.62
C TYR A 75 4.59 -15.52 -0.61
N LEU A 76 3.55 -14.74 -0.91
CA LEU A 76 2.98 -13.74 0.00
C LEU A 76 2.23 -14.43 1.14
N ALA A 77 1.42 -15.45 0.83
CA ALA A 77 0.71 -16.23 1.84
C ALA A 77 1.67 -16.93 2.81
N GLU A 78 2.78 -17.47 2.31
CA GLU A 78 3.86 -18.05 3.12
C GLU A 78 4.54 -17.02 4.03
N ALA A 79 4.87 -15.83 3.50
CA ALA A 79 5.46 -14.75 4.28
C ALA A 79 4.51 -14.24 5.38
N LEU A 80 3.22 -14.05 5.07
CA LEU A 80 2.20 -13.67 6.04
C LEU A 80 2.01 -14.77 7.10
N SER A 81 2.04 -16.04 6.69
CA SER A 81 1.99 -17.19 7.59
C SER A 81 3.08 -17.13 8.65
N GLN A 82 4.32 -16.86 8.23
CA GLN A 82 5.45 -16.71 9.15
C GLN A 82 5.29 -15.51 10.09
N GLN A 83 4.81 -14.37 9.59
CA GLN A 83 4.62 -13.16 10.39
C GLN A 83 3.48 -13.30 11.42
N GLN A 84 2.37 -13.92 11.02
CA GLN A 84 1.15 -14.02 11.84
C GLN A 84 1.12 -15.28 12.72
N GLY A 85 1.97 -16.27 12.45
CA GLY A 85 1.94 -17.58 13.11
C GLY A 85 0.70 -18.40 12.74
N LEU A 86 0.15 -18.19 11.54
CA LEU A 86 -1.03 -18.89 11.02
C LEU A 86 -0.63 -19.79 9.85
N PRO A 87 -1.28 -20.95 9.62
CA PRO A 87 -1.04 -21.78 8.44
C PRO A 87 -1.27 -21.01 7.12
N ALA A 88 -0.33 -21.08 6.17
CA ALA A 88 -0.43 -20.41 4.86
C ALA A 88 -1.72 -20.75 4.09
N ALA A 89 -2.23 -21.97 4.22
CA ALA A 89 -3.49 -22.39 3.59
C ALA A 89 -4.73 -21.59 4.02
N LEU A 90 -4.67 -20.85 5.14
CA LEU A 90 -5.74 -19.93 5.57
C LEU A 90 -5.62 -18.54 4.93
N LEU A 91 -4.48 -18.24 4.32
CA LEU A 91 -4.11 -16.93 3.78
C LEU A 91 -4.02 -16.94 2.25
N GLU A 92 -3.84 -18.11 1.64
CA GLU A 92 -3.88 -18.29 0.19
C GLU A 92 -5.24 -17.92 -0.40
N ASP A 93 -5.21 -17.24 -1.56
CA ASP A 93 -6.39 -16.90 -2.34
C ASP A 93 -6.06 -16.96 -3.83
N ASN A 94 -6.20 -18.17 -4.39
CA ASN A 94 -5.93 -18.47 -5.80
C ASN A 94 -7.09 -18.09 -6.73
N ARG A 95 -8.15 -17.43 -6.21
CA ARG A 95 -9.23 -16.94 -7.08
C ARG A 95 -8.62 -15.93 -8.06
N PRO A 96 -8.96 -15.98 -9.37
CA PRO A 96 -8.40 -15.06 -10.36
C PRO A 96 -8.80 -13.62 -10.04
N SER A 97 -7.89 -12.67 -10.29
CA SER A 97 -8.23 -11.25 -10.34
C SER A 97 -8.88 -10.89 -11.69
N HIS A 98 -9.27 -9.63 -11.87
CA HIS A 98 -9.82 -9.14 -13.13
C HIS A 98 -8.75 -8.74 -14.16
N ALA A 99 -7.50 -8.65 -13.72
CA ALA A 99 -6.35 -8.31 -14.57
C ALA A 99 -5.76 -9.55 -15.26
N ILE A 100 -5.46 -9.39 -16.56
CA ILE A 100 -4.78 -10.41 -17.37
C ILE A 100 -3.29 -10.07 -17.47
N MET A 101 -2.44 -11.05 -17.18
CA MET A 101 -0.99 -10.89 -17.22
C MET A 101 -0.51 -10.53 -18.63
N ASP A 102 0.28 -9.45 -18.73
CA ASP A 102 0.93 -8.95 -19.93
C ASP A 102 0.00 -8.77 -21.14
N ALA A 103 -1.27 -8.43 -20.88
CA ALA A 103 -2.23 -8.13 -21.93
C ALA A 103 -1.82 -6.91 -22.76
N ASP A 104 -2.14 -6.91 -24.05
CA ASP A 104 -1.89 -5.75 -24.91
C ASP A 104 -2.54 -4.49 -24.34
N ALA A 105 -1.73 -3.45 -24.11
CA ALA A 105 -2.24 -2.18 -23.62
C ALA A 105 -3.20 -1.55 -24.64
N MET A 106 -4.21 -0.85 -24.12
CA MET A 106 -5.06 -0.01 -24.95
C MET A 106 -4.23 1.17 -25.48
N GLU A 107 -4.43 1.54 -26.75
CA GLU A 107 -3.73 2.68 -27.34
C GLU A 107 -4.24 3.99 -26.73
N GLY A 108 -3.31 4.85 -26.29
CA GLY A 108 -3.67 6.12 -25.67
C GLY A 108 -2.53 6.73 -24.85
N LYS A 109 -2.86 7.83 -24.17
CA LYS A 109 -2.00 8.49 -23.19
C LYS A 109 -2.76 8.63 -21.87
N TYR A 110 -2.38 7.82 -20.89
CA TYR A 110 -3.09 7.68 -19.62
C TYR A 110 -2.30 8.34 -18.48
N PRO A 111 -2.98 9.05 -17.55
CA PRO A 111 -2.34 9.52 -16.33
C PRO A 111 -1.67 8.38 -15.56
N VAL A 112 -0.55 8.69 -14.93
CA VAL A 112 0.23 7.73 -14.14
C VAL A 112 -0.02 7.97 -12.66
N LEU A 113 -0.32 6.92 -11.90
CA LEU A 113 -0.45 6.96 -10.45
C LEU A 113 0.60 6.05 -9.81
N LEU A 114 1.43 6.58 -8.93
CA LEU A 114 2.30 5.74 -8.09
C LEU A 114 1.55 5.37 -6.82
N PHE A 115 1.57 4.08 -6.46
CA PHE A 115 1.00 3.57 -5.23
C PHE A 115 2.09 3.07 -4.27
N ASN A 116 1.95 3.44 -2.99
CA ASN A 116 2.82 2.99 -1.91
C ASN A 116 2.01 2.25 -0.84
N HIS A 117 2.44 1.04 -0.49
CA HIS A 117 1.74 0.19 0.47
C HIS A 117 2.02 0.60 1.94
N GLY A 118 1.40 -0.08 2.92
CA GLY A 118 1.68 0.15 4.35
C GLY A 118 3.03 -0.43 4.78
N PHE A 119 3.61 0.05 5.89
CA PHE A 119 4.87 -0.50 6.41
C PHE A 119 4.71 -2.00 6.73
N GLY A 120 5.64 -2.84 6.27
CA GLY A 120 5.55 -4.29 6.43
C GLY A 120 4.43 -4.98 5.62
N SER A 121 3.86 -4.30 4.64
CA SER A 121 2.89 -4.86 3.68
C SER A 121 3.55 -5.15 2.33
N PHE A 122 2.77 -5.27 1.26
CA PHE A 122 3.23 -5.71 -0.06
C PHE A 122 2.54 -4.93 -1.20
N ALA A 123 3.13 -4.97 -2.40
CA ALA A 123 2.69 -4.16 -3.55
C ALA A 123 1.22 -4.42 -3.97
N THR A 124 0.69 -5.62 -3.75
CA THR A 124 -0.68 -5.98 -4.12
C THR A 124 -1.70 -5.80 -2.98
N GLN A 125 -1.35 -5.14 -1.86
CA GLN A 125 -2.25 -5.00 -0.70
C GLN A 125 -3.61 -4.33 -1.01
N ASN A 126 -3.67 -3.51 -2.06
CA ASN A 126 -4.85 -2.76 -2.50
C ASN A 126 -5.24 -3.15 -3.93
N LEU A 127 -5.00 -4.42 -4.33
CA LEU A 127 -5.20 -4.91 -5.70
C LEU A 127 -6.52 -4.46 -6.33
N THR A 128 -7.66 -4.60 -5.63
CA THR A 128 -8.98 -4.22 -6.18
C THR A 128 -9.10 -2.73 -6.49
N GLN A 129 -8.42 -1.88 -5.71
CA GLN A 129 -8.35 -0.45 -5.98
C GLN A 129 -7.48 -0.15 -7.20
N MET A 130 -6.40 -0.92 -7.40
CA MET A 130 -5.55 -0.77 -8.60
C MET A 130 -6.31 -1.19 -9.85
N GLU A 131 -7.07 -2.29 -9.78
CA GLU A 131 -7.94 -2.77 -10.85
C GLU A 131 -9.04 -1.75 -11.20
N GLU A 132 -9.72 -1.19 -10.20
CA GLU A 132 -10.71 -0.13 -10.42
C GLU A 132 -10.08 1.07 -11.13
N LEU A 133 -8.95 1.59 -10.63
CA LEU A 133 -8.27 2.73 -11.25
C LEU A 133 -7.82 2.43 -12.69
N ALA A 134 -7.29 1.24 -12.96
CA ALA A 134 -6.92 0.85 -14.31
C ALA A 134 -8.13 0.76 -15.24
N SER A 135 -9.25 0.21 -14.77
CA SER A 135 -10.50 0.16 -15.54
C SER A 135 -11.03 1.56 -15.89
N GLN A 136 -10.70 2.57 -15.08
CA GLN A 136 -11.08 3.98 -15.27
C GLN A 136 -10.08 4.78 -16.12
N GLY A 137 -9.04 4.15 -16.67
CA GLY A 137 -8.12 4.80 -17.59
C GLY A 137 -6.86 5.37 -16.92
N TYR A 138 -6.39 4.78 -15.83
CA TYR A 138 -5.13 5.14 -15.18
C TYR A 138 -4.09 4.03 -15.33
N ILE A 139 -2.82 4.39 -15.56
CA ILE A 139 -1.71 3.45 -15.38
C ILE A 139 -1.25 3.57 -13.93
N VAL A 140 -1.41 2.51 -13.15
CA VAL A 140 -1.09 2.48 -11.72
C VAL A 140 0.14 1.64 -11.48
N LEU A 141 1.19 2.27 -10.94
CA LEU A 141 2.47 1.65 -10.63
C LEU A 141 2.56 1.46 -9.11
N SER A 142 2.36 0.23 -8.63
CA SER A 142 2.55 -0.10 -7.22
C SER A 142 3.98 -0.50 -6.95
N LEU A 143 4.61 0.17 -5.98
CA LEU A 143 6.01 -0.05 -5.66
C LEU A 143 6.16 -1.02 -4.50
N SER A 144 7.04 -2.00 -4.67
CA SER A 144 7.66 -2.71 -3.56
C SER A 144 8.85 -1.93 -3.03
N HIS A 145 9.15 -2.08 -1.74
CA HIS A 145 10.29 -1.46 -1.09
C HIS A 145 11.15 -2.57 -0.49
N PRO A 146 12.17 -3.09 -1.21
CA PRO A 146 13.03 -4.17 -0.73
C PRO A 146 13.51 -3.92 0.69
N THR A 147 13.51 -4.97 1.51
CA THR A 147 13.79 -4.98 2.96
C THR A 147 12.78 -4.24 3.85
N HIS A 148 11.79 -3.53 3.31
CA HIS A 148 10.75 -2.84 4.08
C HIS A 148 9.33 -3.37 3.81
N SER A 149 9.08 -3.88 2.60
CA SER A 149 7.93 -4.74 2.30
C SER A 149 8.05 -6.06 3.04
N LEU A 150 6.92 -6.70 3.32
CA LEU A 150 6.85 -8.04 3.91
C LEU A 150 7.80 -9.00 3.19
N VAL A 151 7.65 -9.04 1.87
CA VAL A 151 8.53 -9.73 0.93
C VAL A 151 8.42 -9.02 -0.41
N THR A 152 9.56 -8.79 -1.06
CA THR A 152 9.64 -8.29 -2.43
C THR A 152 10.16 -9.41 -3.30
N LYS A 153 9.46 -9.70 -4.41
CA LYS A 153 9.92 -10.60 -5.46
C LYS A 153 10.57 -9.77 -6.58
N SER A 154 11.83 -10.07 -6.91
CA SER A 154 12.51 -9.47 -8.07
C SER A 154 12.10 -10.17 -9.37
N GLN A 155 12.46 -9.58 -10.51
CA GLN A 155 12.29 -10.23 -11.82
C GLN A 155 13.24 -11.41 -12.03
N ASP A 156 14.28 -11.55 -11.20
CA ASP A 156 15.17 -12.71 -11.19
C ASP A 156 14.66 -13.84 -10.25
N ASP A 157 13.39 -13.76 -9.82
CA ASP A 157 12.73 -14.65 -8.85
C ASP A 157 13.34 -14.66 -7.44
N ASP A 158 14.21 -13.70 -7.11
CA ASP A 158 14.75 -13.56 -5.76
C ASP A 158 13.70 -12.98 -4.80
N LEU A 159 13.54 -13.60 -3.63
CA LEU A 159 12.70 -13.11 -2.55
C LEU A 159 13.52 -12.36 -1.51
N VAL A 160 13.23 -11.06 -1.33
CA VAL A 160 13.84 -10.20 -0.31
C VAL A 160 12.81 -9.87 0.75
N TYR A 161 12.97 -10.48 1.93
CA TYR A 161 12.09 -10.30 3.08
C TYR A 161 12.36 -9.01 3.84
N GLN A 162 11.37 -8.59 4.62
CA GLN A 162 11.49 -7.46 5.52
C GLN A 162 12.66 -7.63 6.50
N SER A 163 13.45 -6.57 6.67
CA SER A 163 14.43 -6.46 7.75
C SER A 163 13.78 -5.81 8.97
N ASN A 164 13.98 -6.41 10.15
CA ASN A 164 13.57 -5.87 11.45
C ASN A 164 12.05 -5.58 11.58
N PRO A 165 11.19 -6.61 11.54
CA PRO A 165 9.74 -6.44 11.73
C PRO A 165 9.43 -5.89 13.13
N LEU A 166 8.37 -5.08 13.23
CA LEU A 166 7.86 -4.61 14.53
C LEU A 166 7.34 -5.80 15.34
N ASN A 167 7.71 -5.86 16.62
CA ASN A 167 7.15 -6.86 17.54
C ASN A 167 5.79 -6.40 18.08
N GLN A 168 5.07 -7.27 18.81
CA GLN A 168 3.74 -6.95 19.34
C GLN A 168 3.73 -5.76 20.31
N GLU A 169 4.78 -5.59 21.11
CA GLU A 169 4.92 -4.47 22.03
C GLU A 169 5.13 -3.16 21.26
N ASP A 170 6.01 -3.18 20.25
CA ASP A 170 6.22 -2.03 19.36
C ASP A 170 4.91 -1.63 18.67
N ILE A 171 4.13 -2.60 18.19
CA ILE A 171 2.83 -2.36 17.55
C ILE A 171 1.86 -1.69 18.54
N ALA A 172 1.73 -2.22 19.75
CA ALA A 172 0.83 -1.66 20.76
C ALA A 172 1.23 -0.21 21.13
N GLN A 173 2.52 0.02 21.37
CA GLN A 173 3.05 1.36 21.65
C GLN A 173 2.85 2.31 20.45
N SER A 174 3.00 1.80 19.22
CA SER A 174 2.83 2.61 18.01
C SER A 174 1.40 3.13 17.85
N ILE A 175 0.39 2.31 18.19
CA ILE A 175 -1.03 2.68 18.16
C ILE A 175 -1.31 3.77 19.20
N GLU A 176 -0.85 3.59 20.44
CA GLU A 176 -1.06 4.57 21.51
C GLU A 176 -0.42 5.92 21.19
N ILE A 177 0.84 5.91 20.73
CA ILE A 177 1.54 7.13 20.33
C ILE A 177 0.81 7.78 19.14
N GLY A 178 0.39 6.98 18.16
CA GLY A 178 -0.36 7.44 16.99
C GLY A 178 -1.65 8.15 17.38
N ASP A 179 -2.48 7.54 18.22
CA ASP A 179 -3.75 8.10 18.70
C ASP A 179 -3.54 9.43 19.43
N ARG A 180 -2.62 9.48 20.40
CA ARG A 180 -2.30 10.71 21.14
C ARG A 180 -1.78 11.81 20.23
N THR A 181 -0.88 11.47 19.29
CA THR A 181 -0.32 12.42 18.33
C THR A 181 -1.42 12.97 17.43
N SER A 182 -2.29 12.09 16.92
CA SER A 182 -3.42 12.45 16.06
C SER A 182 -4.41 13.38 16.77
N GLU A 183 -4.66 13.21 18.06
CA GLU A 183 -5.47 14.12 18.86
C GLU A 183 -4.81 15.49 19.03
N ALA A 184 -3.53 15.52 19.39
CA ALA A 184 -2.78 16.76 19.56
C ALA A 184 -2.65 17.56 18.26
N MET A 185 -2.38 16.88 17.13
CA MET A 185 -2.32 17.49 15.81
C MET A 185 -3.66 18.13 15.42
N ARG A 186 -4.80 17.45 15.67
CA ARG A 186 -6.14 18.00 15.38
C ARG A 186 -6.54 19.16 16.29
N ALA A 187 -6.02 19.20 17.51
CA ALA A 187 -6.28 20.27 18.47
C ALA A 187 -5.40 21.51 18.24
N SER A 188 -4.39 21.42 17.38
CA SER A 188 -3.44 22.50 17.10
C SER A 188 -4.11 23.70 16.44
N GLN A 189 -3.79 24.91 16.91
CA GLN A 189 -4.35 26.17 16.42
C GLN A 189 -3.38 26.97 15.54
N SER A 190 -2.13 26.50 15.41
CA SER A 190 -1.12 27.08 14.52
C SER A 190 -0.23 25.99 13.93
N VAL A 191 0.53 26.34 12.90
CA VAL A 191 1.52 25.44 12.26
C VAL A 191 2.60 25.04 13.25
N GLU A 192 3.08 25.95 14.09
CA GLU A 192 4.09 25.66 15.11
C GLU A 192 3.58 24.66 16.15
N GLN A 193 2.32 24.81 16.58
CA GLN A 193 1.69 23.85 17.49
C GLN A 193 1.51 22.48 16.82
N TRP A 194 1.13 22.45 15.54
CA TRP A 194 0.98 21.21 14.79
C TRP A 194 2.33 20.48 14.62
N ILE A 195 3.40 21.21 14.29
CA ILE A 195 4.77 20.66 14.18
C ILE A 195 5.20 20.09 15.54
N ALA A 196 4.99 20.83 16.62
CA ALA A 196 5.32 20.37 17.97
C ALA A 196 4.52 19.12 18.37
N ALA A 197 3.23 19.07 18.03
CA ALA A 197 2.36 17.92 18.28
C ALA A 197 2.76 16.68 17.45
N ALA A 198 3.21 16.88 16.21
CA ALA A 198 3.62 15.82 15.31
C ALA A 198 5.05 15.30 15.56
N ALA A 199 5.85 15.98 16.40
CA ALA A 199 7.23 15.59 16.70
C ALA A 199 7.38 14.20 17.33
N SER A 200 6.33 13.68 18.00
CA SER A 200 6.30 12.30 18.50
C SER A 200 6.38 11.24 17.40
N LEU A 201 6.02 11.58 16.16
CA LEU A 201 6.17 10.69 15.00
C LEU A 201 7.62 10.53 14.55
N GLU A 202 8.55 11.33 15.07
CA GLU A 202 9.95 11.35 14.65
C GLU A 202 10.92 11.14 15.81
N THR A 203 10.39 10.73 16.98
CA THR A 203 11.18 10.54 18.21
C THR A 203 10.85 9.20 18.87
N GLY A 204 11.61 8.82 19.89
CA GLY A 204 11.39 7.56 20.63
C GLY A 204 11.38 6.33 19.72
N LEU A 205 10.27 5.59 19.74
CA LEU A 205 10.03 4.42 18.89
C LEU A 205 10.15 4.73 17.39
N PHE A 206 9.79 5.94 16.98
CA PHE A 206 9.73 6.35 15.58
C PHE A 206 10.92 7.17 15.10
N LYS A 207 12.01 7.23 15.89
CA LYS A 207 13.20 8.03 15.55
C LYS A 207 13.81 7.74 14.18
N SER A 208 13.62 6.53 13.65
CA SER A 208 14.12 6.11 12.34
C SER A 208 13.14 6.40 11.19
N MET A 209 11.88 6.74 11.47
CA MET A 209 10.85 6.92 10.45
C MET A 209 11.22 7.97 9.40
N PRO A 210 11.80 9.14 9.74
CA PRO A 210 12.23 10.10 8.72
C PRO A 210 13.21 9.50 7.70
N ALA A 211 14.18 8.70 8.16
CA ALA A 211 15.13 8.04 7.26
C ALA A 211 14.46 6.98 6.38
N ILE A 212 13.49 6.23 6.92
CA ILE A 212 12.73 5.23 6.17
C ILE A 212 11.84 5.91 5.12
N ILE A 213 11.18 7.03 5.46
CA ILE A 213 10.42 7.84 4.49
C ILE A 213 11.33 8.27 3.35
N GLN A 214 12.52 8.81 3.65
CA GLN A 214 13.48 9.23 2.62
C GLN A 214 13.91 8.07 1.71
N GLN A 215 14.06 6.87 2.27
CA GLN A 215 14.36 5.68 1.46
C GLN A 215 13.20 5.31 0.53
N TRP A 216 11.96 5.36 1.00
CA TRP A 216 10.79 5.09 0.15
C TRP A 216 10.57 6.20 -0.88
N VAL A 217 10.81 7.46 -0.53
CA VAL A 217 10.82 8.59 -1.46
C VAL A 217 11.87 8.37 -2.56
N SER A 218 13.09 7.96 -2.19
CA SER A 218 14.15 7.63 -3.16
C SER A 218 13.75 6.49 -4.10
N ASN A 219 13.03 5.47 -3.60
CA ASN A 219 12.47 4.40 -4.43
C ASN A 219 11.45 4.93 -5.45
N ASN A 220 10.57 5.85 -5.03
CA ASN A 220 9.62 6.50 -5.93
C ASN A 220 10.33 7.35 -6.98
N GLU A 221 11.33 8.13 -6.57
CA GLU A 221 12.12 8.97 -7.47
C GLU A 221 12.91 8.15 -8.49
N LEU A 222 13.43 6.99 -8.08
CA LEU A 222 14.06 6.03 -9.00
C LEU A 222 13.08 5.61 -10.11
N VAL A 223 11.87 5.22 -9.75
CA VAL A 223 10.82 4.83 -10.72
C VAL A 223 10.41 6.02 -11.58
N LEU A 224 10.11 7.18 -10.98
CA LEU A 224 9.71 8.40 -11.69
C LEU A 224 10.74 8.81 -12.74
N ASN A 225 12.03 8.79 -12.39
CA ASN A 225 13.10 9.17 -13.30
C ASN A 225 13.27 8.17 -14.46
N ALA A 226 12.90 6.91 -14.26
CA ALA A 226 12.96 5.88 -15.30
C ALA A 226 11.76 5.92 -16.27
N LEU A 227 10.63 6.55 -15.91
CA LEU A 227 9.40 6.52 -16.73
C LEU A 227 9.61 7.04 -18.16
N SER A 228 10.45 8.07 -18.34
CA SER A 228 10.71 8.66 -19.66
C SER A 228 11.49 7.74 -20.62
N SER A 229 12.20 6.75 -20.08
CA SER A 229 12.98 5.76 -20.84
C SER A 229 12.42 4.34 -20.70
N LEU A 230 11.22 4.18 -20.13
CA LEU A 230 10.67 2.86 -19.82
C LEU A 230 10.49 2.01 -21.09
N ALA A 231 9.96 2.59 -22.16
CA ALA A 231 9.79 1.90 -23.45
C ALA A 231 11.11 1.46 -24.11
N VAL A 232 12.24 2.07 -23.72
CA VAL A 232 13.57 1.69 -24.22
C VAL A 232 14.22 0.64 -23.32
N THR A 233 14.07 0.79 -22.00
CA THR A 233 14.69 -0.10 -21.00
C THR A 233 13.92 -1.41 -20.81
N HIS A 234 12.61 -1.39 -21.09
CA HIS A 234 11.70 -2.52 -20.95
C HIS A 234 10.80 -2.59 -22.20
N PRO A 235 11.36 -2.93 -23.37
CA PRO A 235 10.62 -2.93 -24.63
C PRO A 235 9.44 -3.93 -24.65
N ASP A 236 9.48 -4.94 -23.78
CA ASP A 236 8.43 -5.95 -23.66
C ASP A 236 7.25 -5.51 -22.79
N LEU A 237 7.34 -4.36 -22.08
CA LEU A 237 6.24 -3.86 -21.26
C LEU A 237 5.11 -3.26 -22.15
N PRO A 238 3.90 -3.84 -22.13
CA PRO A 238 2.84 -3.48 -23.07
C PRO A 238 2.38 -2.01 -23.00
N PHE A 239 2.44 -1.40 -21.81
CA PHE A 239 1.94 -0.05 -21.52
C PHE A 239 3.01 1.05 -21.60
N SER A 240 4.27 0.70 -21.82
CA SER A 240 5.42 1.60 -21.64
C SER A 240 5.39 2.85 -22.54
N ALA A 241 4.75 2.77 -23.71
CA ALA A 241 4.57 3.89 -24.63
C ALA A 241 3.29 4.71 -24.35
N GLN A 242 2.46 4.33 -23.38
CA GLN A 242 1.11 4.83 -23.15
C GLN A 242 1.05 5.77 -21.94
N LEU A 243 2.20 6.01 -21.30
CA LEU A 243 2.34 6.92 -20.17
C LEU A 243 2.13 8.39 -20.59
N ASP A 244 1.29 9.11 -19.85
CA ASP A 244 1.20 10.57 -19.85
C ASP A 244 1.98 11.16 -18.67
N LEU A 245 3.24 11.51 -18.93
CA LEU A 245 4.17 12.02 -17.92
C LEU A 245 3.84 13.47 -17.48
N ALA A 246 2.90 14.16 -18.13
CA ALA A 246 2.42 15.46 -17.66
C ALA A 246 1.40 15.33 -16.52
N ARG A 247 0.78 14.15 -16.36
CA ARG A 247 -0.26 13.86 -15.37
C ARG A 247 0.16 12.72 -14.46
N ILE A 248 1.05 13.02 -13.50
CA ILE A 248 1.53 12.06 -12.50
C ILE A 248 0.92 12.39 -11.13
N GLY A 249 0.22 11.43 -10.54
CA GLY A 249 -0.25 11.47 -9.16
C GLY A 249 0.46 10.43 -8.29
N VAL A 250 0.37 10.59 -6.97
CA VAL A 250 0.88 9.59 -6.02
C VAL A 250 -0.10 9.37 -4.89
N PHE A 251 -0.27 8.12 -4.47
CA PHE A 251 -1.13 7.80 -3.35
C PHE A 251 -0.56 6.63 -2.56
N GLY A 252 -1.09 6.43 -1.35
CA GLY A 252 -0.66 5.32 -0.53
C GLY A 252 -1.49 5.19 0.74
N HIS A 253 -1.38 4.01 1.32
CA HIS A 253 -2.05 3.65 2.56
C HIS A 253 -1.08 3.57 3.72
N SER A 254 -1.50 4.05 4.89
CA SER A 254 -0.71 4.06 6.11
C SER A 254 0.65 4.74 5.84
N PHE A 255 1.77 4.08 6.12
CA PHE A 255 3.10 4.64 5.85
C PHE A 255 3.30 5.12 4.39
N GLY A 256 2.74 4.41 3.41
CA GLY A 256 2.78 4.84 2.01
C GLY A 256 2.03 6.14 1.73
N GLY A 257 0.99 6.45 2.52
CA GLY A 257 0.29 7.74 2.46
C GLY A 257 1.18 8.89 2.92
N SER A 258 2.04 8.66 3.93
CA SER A 258 3.05 9.63 4.37
C SER A 258 4.09 9.91 3.29
N VAL A 259 4.50 8.88 2.54
CA VAL A 259 5.40 9.01 1.38
C VAL A 259 4.72 9.81 0.25
N ALA A 260 3.44 9.53 -0.04
CA ALA A 260 2.66 10.30 -1.01
C ALA A 260 2.56 11.78 -0.63
N ALA A 261 2.29 12.08 0.65
CA ALA A 261 2.29 13.45 1.15
C ALA A 261 3.67 14.10 1.01
N HIS A 262 4.76 13.40 1.36
CA HIS A 262 6.12 13.91 1.21
C HIS A 262 6.44 14.30 -0.24
N LEU A 263 6.13 13.44 -1.20
CA LEU A 263 6.36 13.71 -2.62
C LEU A 263 5.54 14.90 -3.12
N ALA A 264 4.31 15.09 -2.64
CA ALA A 264 3.50 16.26 -2.98
C ALA A 264 4.04 17.59 -2.44
N PHE A 265 4.77 17.57 -1.32
CA PHE A 265 5.49 18.74 -0.82
C PHE A 265 6.78 19.01 -1.60
N ASN A 266 7.50 17.96 -1.99
CA ASN A 266 8.92 18.09 -2.34
C ASN A 266 9.27 17.76 -3.80
N ASN A 267 8.41 17.09 -4.56
CA ASN A 267 8.71 16.64 -5.92
C ASN A 267 7.83 17.34 -6.98
N PRO A 268 8.42 18.09 -7.94
CA PRO A 268 7.67 18.88 -8.92
C PRO A 268 6.96 18.07 -10.01
N GLN A 269 7.29 16.78 -10.16
CA GLN A 269 6.63 15.89 -11.12
C GLN A 269 5.20 15.56 -10.68
N ILE A 270 4.95 15.52 -9.37
CA ILE A 270 3.66 15.19 -8.77
C ILE A 270 2.66 16.33 -8.95
N LYS A 271 1.45 15.99 -9.42
CA LYS A 271 0.35 16.94 -9.69
C LYS A 271 -0.79 16.85 -8.68
N ALA A 272 -0.93 15.73 -7.99
CA ALA A 272 -1.86 15.54 -6.89
C ALA A 272 -1.41 14.36 -6.02
N ALA A 273 -1.80 14.36 -4.75
CA ALA A 273 -1.61 13.21 -3.88
C ALA A 273 -2.83 12.84 -3.04
N LEU A 274 -2.93 11.55 -2.72
CA LEU A 274 -3.90 10.99 -1.77
C LEU A 274 -3.19 10.25 -0.64
N SER A 275 -3.47 10.68 0.58
CA SER A 275 -2.91 10.17 1.82
C SER A 275 -4.00 9.37 2.54
N MET A 276 -3.95 8.03 2.49
CA MET A 276 -4.99 7.16 3.08
C MET A 276 -4.56 6.66 4.46
N ASP A 277 -5.26 7.12 5.48
CA ASP A 277 -5.12 6.75 6.90
C ASP A 277 -3.69 6.84 7.42
N SER A 278 -3.07 7.99 7.19
CA SER A 278 -1.65 8.22 7.47
C SER A 278 -1.40 9.55 8.15
N TYR A 279 -0.16 9.71 8.63
CA TYR A 279 0.32 10.97 9.20
C TYR A 279 1.10 11.77 8.15
N ILE A 280 1.07 13.10 8.26
CA ILE A 280 2.04 13.96 7.57
C ILE A 280 3.17 14.22 8.56
N TYR A 281 4.38 13.85 8.17
CA TYR A 281 5.56 13.97 9.02
C TYR A 281 6.13 15.39 8.97
N PRO A 282 6.55 15.98 10.11
CA PRO A 282 7.18 17.30 10.14
C PRO A 282 8.35 17.44 9.16
N SER A 283 9.21 16.43 9.07
CA SER A 283 10.34 16.37 8.12
C SER A 283 9.94 16.43 6.64
N SER A 284 8.67 16.23 6.33
CA SER A 284 8.15 16.29 4.96
C SER A 284 7.67 17.69 4.56
N VAL A 285 7.47 18.57 5.53
CA VAL A 285 6.84 19.87 5.31
C VAL A 285 7.90 20.95 5.15
N GLN A 286 7.78 21.77 4.11
CA GLN A 286 8.54 23.01 3.98
C GLN A 286 7.71 24.16 4.59
N ALA A 287 8.08 24.63 5.78
CA ALA A 287 7.46 25.80 6.38
C ALA A 287 8.04 27.08 5.76
N ALA A 288 7.19 27.97 5.26
CA ALA A 288 7.57 29.30 4.78
C ALA A 288 6.82 30.35 5.61
N GLY A 289 7.43 30.83 6.70
CA GLY A 289 6.73 31.67 7.67
C GLY A 289 5.70 30.85 8.46
N THR A 290 4.45 31.32 8.54
CA THR A 290 3.36 30.67 9.29
C THR A 290 2.54 29.67 8.48
N ASP A 291 2.81 29.52 7.18
CA ASP A 291 2.01 28.69 6.28
C ASP A 291 2.75 27.42 5.84
N ILE A 292 2.02 26.30 5.83
CA ILE A 292 2.43 25.04 5.20
C ILE A 292 1.93 25.07 3.75
N LYS A 293 2.85 25.11 2.78
CA LYS A 293 2.49 25.11 1.36
C LYS A 293 3.03 23.88 0.65
N SER A 294 2.14 22.99 0.21
CA SER A 294 2.48 21.90 -0.70
C SER A 294 2.62 22.41 -2.14
N ARG A 295 3.39 21.69 -2.96
CA ARG A 295 3.52 21.98 -4.40
C ARG A 295 2.32 21.46 -5.19
N ALA A 296 1.74 20.35 -4.73
CA ALA A 296 0.54 19.75 -5.29
C ALA A 296 -0.59 19.67 -4.24
N PRO A 297 -1.87 19.69 -4.65
CA PRO A 297 -2.98 19.41 -3.75
C PRO A 297 -2.85 18.02 -3.12
N ILE A 298 -3.15 17.93 -1.82
CA ILE A 298 -3.13 16.68 -1.05
C ILE A 298 -4.52 16.45 -0.47
N CYS A 299 -5.14 15.32 -0.81
CA CYS A 299 -6.33 14.83 -0.13
C CYS A 299 -5.91 13.90 1.02
N VAL A 300 -6.43 14.14 2.22
CA VAL A 300 -6.19 13.28 3.38
C VAL A 300 -7.47 12.57 3.75
N PHE A 301 -7.46 11.24 3.69
CA PHE A 301 -8.61 10.40 4.00
C PHE A 301 -8.31 9.60 5.25
N THR A 302 -9.02 9.84 6.35
CA THR A 302 -8.71 9.21 7.66
C THR A 302 -9.85 8.30 8.10
N ALA A 303 -9.52 7.11 8.62
CA ALA A 303 -10.51 6.31 9.32
C ALA A 303 -10.81 6.96 10.68
N ILE A 304 -12.07 7.25 10.95
CA ILE A 304 -12.51 7.68 12.29
C ILE A 304 -13.13 6.46 12.97
N PRO A 305 -12.63 6.01 14.15
CA PRO A 305 -13.19 4.86 14.84
C PRO A 305 -14.69 5.06 15.10
N ALA A 306 -15.51 4.06 14.76
CA ALA A 306 -16.98 4.10 14.90
C ALA A 306 -17.45 4.42 16.33
N LEU A 307 -16.65 4.08 17.35
CA LEU A 307 -16.92 4.41 18.76
C LEU A 307 -16.94 5.93 19.05
N ARG A 308 -16.32 6.76 18.19
CA ARG A 308 -16.34 8.23 18.32
C ARG A 308 -17.59 8.89 17.72
N GLN A 309 -18.29 8.24 16.78
CA GLN A 309 -19.52 8.82 16.22
C GLN A 309 -20.66 8.90 17.25
N ARG A 310 -20.72 7.99 18.23
CA ARG A 310 -21.74 8.05 19.30
C ARG A 310 -21.62 9.24 20.25
N LYS A 311 -20.46 9.92 20.30
CA LYS A 311 -20.28 11.14 21.13
C LYS A 311 -20.55 12.45 20.36
N ARG A 312 -20.81 12.38 19.05
CA ARG A 312 -21.24 13.50 18.23
C ARG A 312 -22.63 13.22 17.64
N ALA A 313 -23.59 12.84 18.50
CA ALA A 313 -24.98 13.14 18.18
C ALA A 313 -25.11 14.67 18.27
N TRP A 314 -25.35 15.31 17.14
CA TRP A 314 -25.64 16.74 17.04
C TRP A 314 -26.77 17.08 18.02
N PRO A 315 -26.65 18.11 18.89
CA PRO A 315 -27.83 18.70 19.48
C PRO A 315 -28.63 19.36 18.36
N GLY A 316 -29.92 19.03 18.29
CA GLY A 316 -30.86 19.63 17.34
C GLY A 316 -31.01 21.14 17.50
#